data_AF-A0A438BDE4-F1
#
_entry.id   AF-A0A438BDE4-F1
#
_cell.length_a   1.000
_cell.length_b   1.000
_cell.length_c   1.000
_cell.angle_alpha   90.00
_cell.angle_beta   90.00
_cell.angle_gamma   90.00
#
_symmetry.space_group_name_H-M   'P 1'
#
loop_
_entity.id
_entity.type
_entity.pdbx_description
1 polymer ?
#
loop_
_entity_poly.entity_id
_entity_poly.type
_entity_poly.pdbx_seq_one_letter_code
_entity_poly.pdbx_strand_id
1 'polypeptide(L)'
;MSNSPELAELKVTSPALTADEIDAAAERIAHIIDATPLQLSDRLSALTGAKVYLKREDLQVVRSYKLRGAYNLIMQLSDVERAAGVVTASAGNHAQGVAFACRAMEIRGRIYVPANTPKQKRDRIMVHGGGFVELIPTGETYDAAAAAAAADVERTGATMVPPFDDARTAAGQGTIAAEILEQLGTAPDCVVVPVGGGGCIAGIATYLHERAPETTIVGVEPVGAASMTAALVAGGPVTLPEVDPFVDGAAVKRVGDLPYAVVSGLGANVVSHASLPLVTGPRAGRVAEMGPEKFAMTQVDEGAICTAMLELYQNEGIIAEPAGALSVTALGHLDVEPGSTVVCLISGGNNDVSRYGEILERSLVHLGLKHYFLVDFPQEPGALRRFLDEVLGPDDDITLFEYVKRNNRETGAALVGIELGAAEGLSDLLDRMRTSRIEVEQLEPGSPAYRYLT
;
A
#
# COMPACT_ATOMS: atom_id res chain seq x y z
N MET A 1 39.29 24.30 -40.21
CA MET A 1 39.05 23.30 -39.14
C MET A 1 37.56 23.22 -38.97
N SER A 2 37.00 22.06 -39.33
CA SER A 2 35.58 21.77 -39.46
C SER A 2 34.94 21.61 -38.08
N ASN A 3 33.93 22.43 -37.76
CA ASN A 3 32.98 22.15 -36.69
C ASN A 3 31.96 21.15 -37.24
N SER A 4 31.99 19.90 -36.79
CA SER A 4 30.92 18.93 -37.06
C SER A 4 29.77 19.12 -36.06
N PRO A 5 28.54 19.44 -36.51
CA PRO A 5 27.38 19.62 -35.66
C PRO A 5 26.52 18.34 -35.63
N GLU A 6 27.06 17.21 -35.16
CA GLU A 6 26.38 15.91 -35.28
C GLU A 6 26.45 15.07 -33.99
N LEU A 7 26.32 15.73 -32.82
CA LEU A 7 26.19 15.06 -31.51
C LEU A 7 25.08 15.67 -30.62
N ALA A 8 24.27 16.57 -31.17
CA ALA A 8 23.05 17.05 -30.52
C ALA A 8 21.85 16.36 -31.18
N GLU A 9 20.97 15.78 -30.37
CA GLU A 9 19.65 15.24 -30.72
C GLU A 9 19.57 13.81 -31.29
N LEU A 10 19.83 12.83 -30.41
CA LEU A 10 19.01 11.62 -30.32
C LEU A 10 18.75 11.33 -28.84
N LYS A 11 18.08 12.26 -28.12
CA LYS A 11 17.36 11.86 -26.91
C LYS A 11 16.17 11.05 -27.42
N VAL A 12 16.28 9.72 -27.38
CA VAL A 12 15.14 8.84 -27.61
C VAL A 12 14.03 9.29 -26.67
N THR A 13 12.96 9.86 -27.21
CA THR A 13 11.80 10.26 -26.43
C THR A 13 11.19 9.02 -25.81
N SER A 14 10.99 9.00 -24.50
CA SER A 14 10.29 7.89 -23.84
C SER A 14 8.93 7.67 -24.54
N PRO A 15 8.53 6.41 -24.77
CA PRO A 15 7.27 6.11 -25.44
C PRO A 15 6.10 6.69 -24.64
N ALA A 16 5.04 7.11 -25.34
CA ALA A 16 3.80 7.51 -24.69
C ALA A 16 3.16 6.28 -24.03
N LEU A 17 2.50 6.47 -22.89
CA LEU A 17 1.71 5.42 -22.26
C LEU A 17 0.37 5.28 -23.00
N THR A 18 0.18 4.17 -23.71
CA THR A 18 -1.04 3.84 -24.47
C THR A 18 -1.38 2.37 -24.30
N ALA A 19 -2.61 1.95 -24.64
CA ALA A 19 -2.98 0.55 -24.63
C ALA A 19 -2.12 -0.30 -25.58
N ASP A 20 -1.78 0.21 -26.77
CA ASP A 20 -0.90 -0.49 -27.72
C ASP A 20 0.52 -0.72 -27.14
N GLU A 21 1.07 0.26 -26.42
CA GLU A 21 2.37 0.12 -25.76
C GLU A 21 2.31 -0.90 -24.60
N ILE A 22 1.15 -1.02 -23.94
CA ILE A 22 0.90 -2.03 -22.91
C ILE A 22 0.77 -3.43 -23.51
N ASP A 23 0.08 -3.58 -24.65
CA ASP A 23 0.05 -4.85 -25.39
C ASP A 23 1.47 -5.27 -25.81
N ALA A 24 2.26 -4.33 -26.35
CA ALA A 24 3.67 -4.57 -26.65
C ALA A 24 4.48 -4.92 -25.40
N ALA A 25 4.16 -4.34 -24.23
CA ALA A 25 4.80 -4.65 -22.96
C ALA A 25 4.48 -6.08 -22.50
N ALA A 26 3.24 -6.51 -22.67
CA ALA A 26 2.82 -7.88 -22.36
C ALA A 26 3.61 -8.89 -23.19
N GLU A 27 3.74 -8.67 -24.50
CA GLU A 27 4.56 -9.51 -25.37
C GLU A 27 6.04 -9.56 -24.95
N ARG A 28 6.62 -8.39 -24.61
CA ARG A 28 8.03 -8.30 -24.17
C ARG A 28 8.29 -9.11 -22.91
N ILE A 29 7.41 -9.06 -21.92
CA ILE A 29 7.67 -9.70 -20.62
C ILE A 29 7.22 -11.16 -20.53
N ALA A 30 6.37 -11.64 -21.46
CA ALA A 30 5.69 -12.94 -21.38
C ALA A 30 6.63 -14.16 -21.23
N HIS A 31 7.87 -14.06 -21.69
CA HIS A 31 8.84 -15.17 -21.61
C HIS A 31 9.52 -15.31 -20.23
N ILE A 32 9.34 -14.34 -19.33
CA ILE A 32 9.98 -14.31 -18.00
C ILE A 32 8.98 -14.12 -16.88
N ILE A 33 7.88 -13.42 -17.16
CA ILE A 33 6.85 -13.09 -16.19
C ILE A 33 5.62 -13.91 -16.54
N ASP A 34 5.32 -14.90 -15.70
CA ASP A 34 4.11 -15.69 -15.82
C ASP A 34 2.86 -14.85 -15.53
N ALA A 35 1.78 -15.09 -16.27
CA ALA A 35 0.48 -14.52 -16.00
C ALA A 35 -0.02 -15.02 -14.63
N THR A 36 -0.30 -14.09 -13.72
CA THR A 36 -0.70 -14.45 -12.36
C THR A 36 -2.15 -14.91 -12.33
N PRO A 37 -2.55 -15.79 -11.39
CA PRO A 37 -3.92 -16.25 -11.30
C PRO A 37 -4.93 -15.12 -11.08
N LEU A 38 -6.08 -15.23 -11.75
CA LEU A 38 -7.30 -14.48 -11.44
C LEU A 38 -8.28 -15.45 -10.76
N GLN A 39 -8.46 -15.31 -9.45
CA GLN A 39 -9.14 -16.30 -8.62
C GLN A 39 -10.46 -15.75 -8.09
N LEU A 40 -11.55 -16.48 -8.30
CA LEU A 40 -12.83 -16.15 -7.65
C LEU A 40 -12.70 -16.32 -6.13
N SER A 41 -13.14 -15.33 -5.36
CA SER A 41 -13.26 -15.42 -3.90
C SER A 41 -14.72 -15.65 -3.52
N ASP A 42 -15.04 -16.85 -3.03
CA ASP A 42 -16.40 -17.19 -2.62
C ASP A 42 -16.88 -16.32 -1.45
N ARG A 43 -16.01 -16.05 -0.48
CA ARG A 43 -16.33 -15.24 0.70
C ARG A 43 -16.66 -13.80 0.33
N LEU A 44 -15.79 -13.14 -0.43
CA LEU A 44 -16.00 -11.75 -0.84
C LEU A 44 -17.17 -11.62 -1.81
N SER A 45 -17.40 -12.62 -2.66
CA SER A 45 -18.58 -12.70 -3.52
C SER A 45 -19.87 -12.81 -2.70
N ALA A 46 -19.88 -13.65 -1.66
CA ALA A 46 -21.03 -13.78 -0.77
C ALA A 46 -21.29 -12.51 0.05
N LEU A 47 -20.24 -11.81 0.49
CA LEU A 47 -20.34 -10.57 1.27
C LEU A 47 -20.97 -9.42 0.45
N THR A 48 -20.58 -9.31 -0.82
CA THR A 48 -20.97 -8.19 -1.70
C THR A 48 -22.17 -8.51 -2.58
N GLY A 49 -22.48 -9.79 -2.79
CA GLY A 49 -23.44 -10.24 -3.80
C GLY A 49 -22.90 -10.18 -5.25
N ALA A 50 -21.67 -9.69 -5.45
CA ALA A 50 -20.99 -9.65 -6.74
C ALA A 50 -20.14 -10.90 -6.99
N LYS A 51 -19.57 -11.03 -8.18
CA LYS A 51 -18.52 -12.00 -8.49
C LYS A 51 -17.17 -11.32 -8.28
N VAL A 52 -16.58 -11.55 -7.12
CA VAL A 52 -15.30 -10.92 -6.75
C VAL A 52 -14.14 -11.82 -7.13
N TYR A 53 -13.28 -11.33 -8.02
CA TYR A 53 -12.03 -11.97 -8.41
C TYR A 53 -10.83 -11.27 -7.79
N LEU A 54 -9.82 -12.05 -7.41
CA LEU A 54 -8.54 -11.59 -6.89
C LEU A 54 -7.47 -11.79 -7.96
N LYS A 55 -6.84 -10.70 -8.41
CA LYS A 55 -5.67 -10.77 -9.30
C LYS A 55 -4.41 -10.89 -8.44
N ARG A 56 -3.78 -12.07 -8.45
CA ARG A 56 -2.78 -12.52 -7.47
C ARG A 56 -1.33 -12.13 -7.79
N GLU A 57 -1.04 -10.84 -7.85
CA GLU A 57 0.33 -10.35 -8.09
C GLU A 57 1.31 -10.64 -6.93
N ASP A 58 0.81 -11.02 -5.76
CA ASP A 58 1.59 -11.59 -4.67
C ASP A 58 2.24 -12.95 -5.00
N LEU A 59 1.73 -13.66 -6.02
CA LEU A 59 2.28 -14.93 -6.49
C LEU A 59 3.37 -14.78 -7.55
N GLN A 60 3.72 -13.55 -7.95
CA GLN A 60 4.86 -13.30 -8.81
C GLN A 60 6.17 -13.76 -8.14
N VAL A 61 7.24 -14.01 -8.90
CA VAL A 61 8.52 -14.52 -8.35
C VAL A 61 9.16 -13.59 -7.31
N VAL A 62 8.99 -12.28 -7.46
CA VAL A 62 9.39 -11.27 -6.44
C VAL A 62 8.26 -10.92 -5.46
N ARG A 63 7.13 -11.64 -5.55
CA ARG A 63 5.90 -11.51 -4.76
C ARG A 63 5.26 -10.13 -4.78
N SER A 64 5.34 -9.45 -5.92
CA SER A 64 4.61 -8.21 -6.19
C SER A 64 4.62 -7.88 -7.67
N TYR A 65 3.71 -7.00 -8.09
CA TYR A 65 3.61 -6.55 -9.47
C TYR A 65 4.83 -5.78 -9.98
N LYS A 66 5.67 -5.23 -9.09
CA LYS A 66 6.76 -4.29 -9.45
C LYS A 66 7.74 -4.86 -10.47
N LEU A 67 7.90 -6.18 -10.54
CA LEU A 67 8.74 -6.83 -11.55
C LEU A 67 8.31 -6.48 -12.97
N ARG A 68 7.01 -6.34 -13.25
CA ARG A 68 6.52 -6.12 -14.62
C ARG A 68 7.09 -4.84 -15.21
N GLY A 69 6.90 -3.72 -14.53
CA GLY A 69 7.44 -2.42 -14.97
C GLY A 69 8.96 -2.35 -14.93
N ALA A 70 9.61 -2.92 -13.89
CA ALA A 70 11.07 -2.92 -13.82
C ALA A 70 11.69 -3.70 -14.99
N TYR A 71 11.19 -4.91 -15.26
CA TYR A 71 11.65 -5.74 -16.37
C TYR A 71 11.34 -5.08 -17.72
N ASN A 72 10.12 -4.55 -17.90
CA ASN A 72 9.72 -3.89 -19.14
C ASN A 72 10.60 -2.70 -19.49
N LEU A 73 10.96 -1.87 -18.50
CA LEU A 73 11.85 -0.73 -18.71
C LEU A 73 13.27 -1.20 -19.07
N ILE A 74 13.84 -2.12 -18.29
CA ILE A 74 15.24 -2.56 -18.47
C ILE A 74 15.40 -3.31 -19.80
N MET A 75 14.37 -4.02 -20.26
CA MET A 75 14.41 -4.75 -21.54
C MET A 75 14.55 -3.81 -22.75
N GLN A 76 14.09 -2.57 -22.63
CA GLN A 76 14.13 -1.57 -23.70
C GLN A 76 15.43 -0.78 -23.75
N LEU A 77 16.37 -1.01 -22.83
CA LEU A 77 17.64 -0.30 -22.82
C LEU A 77 18.47 -0.64 -24.05
N SER A 78 19.08 0.38 -24.64
CA SER A 78 20.09 0.26 -25.68
C SER A 78 21.37 -0.40 -25.15
N ASP A 79 22.25 -0.86 -26.06
CA ASP A 79 23.53 -1.46 -25.67
C ASP A 79 24.41 -0.52 -24.83
N VAL A 80 24.35 0.79 -25.11
CA VAL A 80 25.09 1.82 -24.36
C VAL A 80 24.55 1.94 -22.94
N GLU A 81 23.22 2.00 -22.78
CA GLU A 81 22.57 2.06 -21.46
C GLU A 81 22.80 0.77 -20.67
N ARG A 82 22.71 -0.39 -21.32
CA ARG A 82 22.99 -1.70 -20.70
C ARG A 82 24.44 -1.79 -20.21
N ALA A 83 25.39 -1.29 -20.99
CA ALA A 83 26.81 -1.26 -20.61
C ALA A 83 27.06 -0.30 -19.43
N ALA A 84 26.36 0.84 -19.37
CA ALA A 84 26.44 1.77 -18.24
C ALA A 84 25.77 1.22 -16.97
N GLY A 85 24.82 0.30 -17.12
CA GLY A 85 24.07 -0.33 -16.04
C GLY A 85 22.85 0.49 -15.61
N VAL A 86 22.20 0.04 -14.54
CA VAL A 86 20.97 0.65 -14.01
C VAL A 86 21.09 1.03 -12.55
N VAL A 87 20.33 2.03 -12.14
CA VAL A 87 20.30 2.58 -10.78
C VAL A 87 18.87 2.72 -10.31
N THR A 88 18.62 2.42 -9.03
CA THR A 88 17.36 2.77 -8.37
C THR A 88 17.59 3.06 -6.89
N ALA A 89 16.70 3.84 -6.28
CA ALA A 89 16.58 3.93 -4.83
C ALA A 89 15.28 3.27 -4.37
N SER A 90 15.38 2.18 -3.60
CA SER A 90 14.24 1.50 -2.99
C SER A 90 14.76 0.42 -2.05
N ALA A 91 14.08 0.20 -0.92
CA ALA A 91 14.34 -0.91 -0.01
C ALA A 91 13.22 -1.98 -0.03
N GLY A 92 12.29 -1.90 -1.00
CA GLY A 92 11.05 -2.69 -1.01
C GLY A 92 10.83 -3.47 -2.32
N ASN A 93 9.57 -3.57 -2.71
CA ASN A 93 9.13 -4.36 -3.87
C ASN A 93 9.79 -3.94 -5.18
N HIS A 94 9.98 -2.63 -5.39
CA HIS A 94 10.67 -2.13 -6.59
C HIS A 94 12.12 -2.57 -6.65
N ALA A 95 12.86 -2.49 -5.53
CA ALA A 95 14.24 -2.95 -5.45
C ALA A 95 14.38 -4.44 -5.80
N GLN A 96 13.45 -5.27 -5.32
CA GLN A 96 13.43 -6.70 -5.65
C GLN A 96 13.14 -6.94 -7.15
N GLY A 97 12.19 -6.20 -7.73
CA GLY A 97 11.88 -6.26 -9.16
C GLY A 97 13.07 -5.86 -10.04
N VAL A 98 13.73 -4.74 -9.72
CA VAL A 98 14.96 -4.30 -10.42
C VAL A 98 16.07 -5.32 -10.25
N ALA A 99 16.28 -5.83 -9.02
CA ALA A 99 17.33 -6.80 -8.77
C ALA A 99 17.14 -8.08 -9.57
N PHE A 100 15.92 -8.62 -9.59
CA PHE A 100 15.58 -9.79 -10.41
C PHE A 100 15.84 -9.52 -11.90
N ALA A 101 15.38 -8.37 -12.42
CA ALA A 101 15.56 -8.01 -13.82
C ALA A 101 17.05 -7.87 -14.20
N CYS A 102 17.88 -7.25 -13.34
CA CYS A 102 19.33 -7.18 -13.51
C CYS A 102 19.96 -8.58 -13.63
N ARG A 103 19.58 -9.51 -12.74
CA ARG A 103 20.08 -10.89 -12.80
C ARG A 103 19.65 -11.60 -14.08
N ALA A 104 18.37 -11.51 -14.42
CA ALA A 104 17.78 -12.21 -15.56
C ALA A 104 18.35 -11.73 -16.91
N MET A 105 18.72 -10.45 -17.02
CA MET A 105 19.29 -9.86 -18.24
C MET A 105 20.82 -9.70 -18.19
N GLU A 106 21.46 -10.15 -17.11
CA GLU A 106 22.90 -10.01 -16.88
C GLU A 106 23.42 -8.56 -16.91
N ILE A 107 22.59 -7.60 -16.49
CA ILE A 107 22.91 -6.17 -16.43
C ILE A 107 23.35 -5.79 -15.02
N ARG A 108 24.37 -4.93 -14.91
CA ARG A 108 24.81 -4.40 -13.62
C ARG A 108 23.79 -3.42 -13.05
N GLY A 109 23.32 -3.69 -11.84
CA GLY A 109 22.41 -2.81 -11.09
C GLY A 109 23.06 -2.26 -9.82
N ARG A 110 22.82 -0.99 -9.49
CA ARG A 110 23.16 -0.38 -8.20
C ARG A 110 21.88 0.07 -7.50
N ILE A 111 21.65 -0.47 -6.30
CA ILE A 111 20.42 -0.24 -5.54
C ILE A 111 20.77 0.52 -4.26
N TYR A 112 20.33 1.77 -4.20
CA TYR A 112 20.51 2.62 -3.04
C TYR A 112 19.40 2.38 -2.01
N VAL A 113 19.80 2.17 -0.76
CA VAL A 113 18.89 1.93 0.37
C VAL A 113 19.29 2.77 1.57
N PRO A 114 18.35 3.19 2.43
CA PRO A 114 18.70 3.77 3.73
C PRO A 114 19.60 2.83 4.54
N ALA A 115 20.59 3.36 5.27
CA ALA A 115 21.54 2.56 6.04
C ALA A 115 20.88 1.73 7.15
N ASN A 116 19.79 2.25 7.72
CA ASN A 116 18.95 1.59 8.72
C ASN A 116 17.98 0.54 8.14
N THR A 117 18.01 0.27 6.82
CA THR A 117 17.13 -0.74 6.20
C THR A 117 17.29 -2.10 6.90
N PRO A 118 16.21 -2.77 7.33
CA PRO A 118 16.30 -4.07 7.98
C PRO A 118 17.07 -5.11 7.17
N LYS A 119 17.84 -5.97 7.85
CA LYS A 119 18.69 -6.99 7.20
C LYS A 119 17.87 -7.89 6.28
N GLN A 120 16.67 -8.28 6.70
CA GLN A 120 15.75 -9.14 5.95
C GLN A 120 15.41 -8.55 4.58
N LYS A 121 15.10 -7.23 4.51
CA LYS A 121 14.80 -6.54 3.25
C LYS A 121 16.03 -6.52 2.33
N ARG A 122 17.22 -6.24 2.88
CA ARG A 122 18.49 -6.25 2.13
C ARG A 122 18.83 -7.63 1.59
N ASP A 123 18.74 -8.65 2.42
CA ASP A 123 19.04 -10.03 2.05
C ASP A 123 18.14 -10.50 0.90
N ARG A 124 16.85 -10.13 0.92
CA ARG A 124 15.92 -10.47 -0.17
C ARG A 124 16.26 -9.80 -1.50
N ILE A 125 16.68 -8.53 -1.47
CA ILE A 125 17.16 -7.85 -2.68
C ILE A 125 18.38 -8.59 -3.25
N MET A 126 19.32 -8.98 -2.39
CA MET A 126 20.53 -9.70 -2.80
C MET A 126 20.24 -11.12 -3.32
N VAL A 127 19.26 -11.83 -2.76
CA VAL A 127 18.83 -13.15 -3.26
C VAL A 127 18.30 -13.05 -4.70
N HIS A 128 17.50 -12.02 -5.00
CA HIS A 128 16.98 -11.80 -6.35
C HIS A 128 18.06 -11.31 -7.32
N GLY A 129 18.93 -10.41 -6.88
CA GLY A 129 19.98 -9.81 -7.70
C GLY A 129 21.21 -10.68 -7.95
N GLY A 130 21.54 -11.59 -7.03
CA GLY A 130 22.76 -12.40 -7.10
C GLY A 130 24.01 -11.53 -7.29
N GLY A 131 24.91 -11.98 -8.16
CA GLY A 131 26.15 -11.26 -8.47
C GLY A 131 26.01 -10.04 -9.39
N PHE A 132 24.78 -9.69 -9.82
CA PHE A 132 24.54 -8.60 -10.77
C PHE A 132 24.15 -7.28 -10.11
N VAL A 133 23.84 -7.31 -8.82
CA VAL A 133 23.41 -6.13 -8.07
C VAL A 133 24.39 -5.80 -6.97
N GLU A 134 24.72 -4.52 -6.87
CA GLU A 134 25.38 -3.91 -5.72
C GLU A 134 24.34 -3.19 -4.88
N LEU A 135 24.24 -3.53 -3.60
CA LEU A 135 23.39 -2.83 -2.65
C LEU A 135 24.24 -1.78 -1.91
N ILE A 136 23.81 -0.52 -1.96
CA ILE A 136 24.56 0.63 -1.48
C ILE A 136 23.77 1.31 -0.35
N PRO A 137 24.10 1.02 0.92
CA PRO A 137 23.52 1.73 2.07
C PRO A 137 23.95 3.21 2.05
N THR A 138 23.00 4.15 2.12
CA THR A 138 23.27 5.59 2.06
C THR A 138 22.29 6.38 2.90
N GLY A 139 22.81 7.22 3.80
CA GLY A 139 22.01 8.06 4.69
C GLY A 139 21.10 7.26 5.62
N GLU A 140 20.25 7.95 6.39
CA GLU A 140 19.27 7.31 7.28
C GLU A 140 17.83 7.39 6.74
N THR A 141 17.63 8.10 5.62
CA THR A 141 16.30 8.36 5.04
C THR A 141 16.23 7.89 3.59
N TYR A 142 15.01 7.63 3.12
CA TYR A 142 14.75 7.35 1.70
C TYR A 142 15.22 8.48 0.80
N ASP A 143 14.97 9.74 1.18
CA ASP A 143 15.35 10.92 0.39
C ASP A 143 16.87 11.00 0.18
N ALA A 144 17.66 10.65 1.19
CA ALA A 144 19.12 10.59 1.07
C ALA A 144 19.58 9.51 0.09
N ALA A 145 18.96 8.33 0.14
CA ALA A 145 19.24 7.25 -0.80
C ALA A 145 18.81 7.61 -2.25
N ALA A 146 17.67 8.29 -2.42
CA ALA A 146 17.18 8.76 -3.71
C ALA A 146 18.08 9.84 -4.32
N ALA A 147 18.54 10.81 -3.52
CA ALA A 147 19.50 11.82 -3.97
C ALA A 147 20.83 11.19 -4.40
N ALA A 148 21.33 10.20 -3.66
CA ALA A 148 22.56 9.49 -4.01
C ALA A 148 22.43 8.67 -5.29
N ALA A 149 21.28 8.01 -5.50
CA ALA A 149 20.97 7.33 -6.76
C ALA A 149 20.94 8.30 -7.95
N ALA A 150 20.36 9.50 -7.79
CA ALA A 150 20.36 10.53 -8.82
C ALA A 150 21.78 11.00 -9.16
N ALA A 151 22.61 11.27 -8.14
CA ALA A 151 24.01 11.66 -8.34
C ALA A 151 24.84 10.55 -9.02
N ASP A 152 24.53 9.28 -8.76
CA ASP A 152 25.19 8.16 -9.42
C ASP A 152 24.85 8.05 -10.92
N VAL A 153 23.59 8.30 -11.28
CA VAL A 153 23.14 8.42 -12.67
C VAL A 153 23.92 9.52 -13.39
N GLU A 154 24.00 10.72 -12.81
CA GLU A 154 24.76 11.84 -13.39
C GLU A 154 26.25 11.50 -13.59
N ARG A 155 26.85 10.81 -12.61
CA ARG A 155 28.29 10.49 -12.61
C ARG A 155 28.66 9.37 -13.60
N THR A 156 27.79 8.38 -13.77
CA THR A 156 28.13 7.14 -14.48
C THR A 156 27.43 6.99 -15.83
N GLY A 157 26.39 7.78 -16.10
CA GLY A 157 25.54 7.59 -17.27
C GLY A 157 24.63 6.37 -17.19
N ALA A 158 24.55 5.71 -16.03
CA ALA A 158 23.63 4.60 -15.81
C ALA A 158 22.16 5.06 -15.90
N THR A 159 21.25 4.15 -16.23
CA THR A 159 19.83 4.50 -16.37
C THR A 159 19.11 4.40 -15.03
N MET A 160 18.43 5.48 -14.62
CA MET A 160 17.48 5.42 -13.49
C MET A 160 16.31 4.51 -13.86
N VAL A 161 15.91 3.63 -12.95
CA VAL A 161 14.69 2.80 -13.09
C VAL A 161 13.66 3.30 -12.07
N PRO A 162 12.72 4.18 -12.47
CA PRO A 162 11.77 4.77 -11.52
C PRO A 162 10.74 3.74 -11.03
N PRO A 163 10.31 3.82 -9.75
CA PRO A 163 9.32 2.90 -9.18
C PRO A 163 7.90 3.08 -9.73
N PHE A 164 7.60 4.21 -10.37
CA PHE A 164 6.27 4.51 -10.89
C PHE A 164 6.24 5.61 -11.99
N ASP A 165 7.08 6.64 -11.91
CA ASP A 165 6.99 7.82 -12.79
C ASP A 165 7.82 7.67 -14.08
N ASP A 166 7.50 6.64 -14.87
CA ASP A 166 8.07 6.40 -16.20
C ASP A 166 7.05 5.62 -17.03
N ALA A 167 6.84 6.02 -18.28
CA ALA A 167 5.85 5.39 -19.17
C ALA A 167 6.14 3.91 -19.42
N ARG A 168 7.40 3.51 -19.52
CA ARG A 168 7.80 2.10 -19.69
C ARG A 168 7.54 1.29 -18.43
N THR A 169 7.79 1.89 -17.25
CA THR A 169 7.44 1.27 -15.97
C THR A 169 5.93 1.08 -15.89
N ALA A 170 5.15 2.15 -16.11
CA ALA A 170 3.69 2.12 -16.05
C ALA A 170 3.10 1.15 -17.08
N ALA A 171 3.63 1.11 -18.31
CA ALA A 171 3.19 0.18 -19.35
C ALA A 171 3.38 -1.28 -18.94
N GLY A 172 4.53 -1.60 -18.34
CA GLY A 172 4.78 -2.92 -17.78
C GLY A 172 3.78 -3.27 -16.67
N GLN A 173 3.45 -2.33 -15.78
CA GLN A 173 2.41 -2.59 -14.76
C GLN A 173 1.00 -2.73 -15.39
N GLY A 174 0.72 -2.01 -16.48
CA GLY A 174 -0.55 -2.08 -17.21
C GLY A 174 -0.84 -3.46 -17.81
N THR A 175 0.17 -4.30 -18.02
CA THR A 175 -0.01 -5.68 -18.50
C THR A 175 -0.93 -6.52 -17.60
N ILE A 176 -1.07 -6.14 -16.32
CA ILE A 176 -2.04 -6.74 -15.39
C ILE A 176 -3.46 -6.62 -15.94
N ALA A 177 -3.83 -5.47 -16.53
CA ALA A 177 -5.15 -5.24 -17.10
C ALA A 177 -5.40 -6.09 -18.36
N ALA A 178 -4.39 -6.23 -19.21
CA ALA A 178 -4.44 -7.12 -20.38
C ALA A 178 -4.73 -8.56 -19.94
N GLU A 179 -4.00 -9.06 -18.94
CA GLU A 179 -4.24 -10.40 -18.38
C GLU A 179 -5.63 -10.53 -17.74
N ILE A 180 -6.14 -9.49 -17.06
CA ILE A 180 -7.49 -9.52 -16.49
C ILE A 180 -8.53 -9.71 -17.59
N LEU A 181 -8.46 -8.93 -18.68
CA LEU A 181 -9.41 -9.04 -19.79
C LEU A 181 -9.32 -10.40 -20.49
N GLU A 182 -8.10 -10.90 -20.72
CA GLU A 182 -7.88 -12.22 -21.32
C GLU A 182 -8.45 -13.34 -20.45
N GLN A 183 -8.16 -13.32 -19.14
CA GLN A 183 -8.57 -14.37 -18.20
C GLN A 183 -10.08 -14.38 -17.93
N LEU A 184 -10.74 -13.22 -17.94
CA LEU A 184 -12.20 -13.13 -17.82
C LEU A 184 -12.92 -13.44 -19.14
N GLY A 185 -12.30 -13.15 -20.28
CA GLY A 185 -12.93 -13.20 -21.60
C GLY A 185 -14.01 -12.13 -21.83
N THR A 186 -14.21 -11.23 -20.86
CA THR A 186 -15.14 -10.10 -20.91
C THR A 186 -14.61 -8.95 -20.05
N ALA A 187 -15.08 -7.73 -20.31
CA ALA A 187 -14.80 -6.59 -19.44
C ALA A 187 -15.42 -6.80 -18.05
N PRO A 188 -14.67 -6.58 -16.96
CA PRO A 188 -15.24 -6.51 -15.61
C PRO A 188 -16.04 -5.21 -15.45
N ASP A 189 -17.01 -5.21 -14.54
CA ASP A 189 -17.77 -4.01 -14.20
C ASP A 189 -16.92 -3.03 -13.36
N CYS A 190 -16.05 -3.55 -12.50
CA CYS A 190 -15.17 -2.75 -11.64
C CYS A 190 -13.79 -3.38 -11.43
N VAL A 191 -12.73 -2.55 -11.44
CA VAL A 191 -11.37 -2.94 -11.06
C VAL A 191 -10.86 -2.03 -9.95
N VAL A 192 -10.49 -2.61 -8.81
CA VAL A 192 -10.02 -1.90 -7.62
C VAL A 192 -8.50 -2.03 -7.51
N VAL A 193 -7.80 -0.89 -7.52
CA VAL A 193 -6.34 -0.81 -7.66
C VAL A 193 -5.71 -0.03 -6.49
N PRO A 194 -4.76 -0.62 -5.74
CA PRO A 194 -3.97 0.10 -4.74
C PRO A 194 -3.14 1.23 -5.37
N VAL A 195 -3.12 2.39 -4.72
CA VAL A 195 -2.42 3.59 -5.18
C VAL A 195 -1.38 4.02 -4.15
N GLY A 196 -0.13 4.05 -4.60
CA GLY A 196 0.96 4.79 -3.96
C GLY A 196 1.40 5.92 -4.89
N GLY A 197 2.56 5.79 -5.53
CA GLY A 197 3.03 6.77 -6.52
C GLY A 197 2.27 6.80 -7.86
N GLY A 198 1.30 5.89 -8.05
CA GLY A 198 0.34 5.94 -9.15
C GLY A 198 0.70 5.16 -10.43
N GLY A 199 1.92 4.64 -10.59
CA GLY A 199 2.32 3.97 -11.84
C GLY A 199 1.49 2.73 -12.22
N CYS A 200 1.04 1.96 -11.24
CA CYS A 200 0.19 0.78 -11.47
C CYS A 200 -1.19 1.18 -11.98
N ILE A 201 -1.87 2.09 -11.27
CA ILE A 201 -3.18 2.59 -11.68
C ILE A 201 -3.11 3.33 -13.01
N ALA A 202 -2.03 4.06 -13.29
CA ALA A 202 -1.84 4.72 -14.59
C ALA A 202 -1.81 3.71 -15.75
N GLY A 203 -1.05 2.62 -15.61
CA GLY A 203 -1.01 1.56 -16.62
C GLY A 203 -2.36 0.86 -16.78
N ILE A 204 -2.96 0.41 -15.66
CA ILE A 204 -4.25 -0.29 -15.68
C ILE A 204 -5.35 0.61 -16.26
N ALA A 205 -5.43 1.86 -15.82
CA ALA A 205 -6.46 2.79 -16.25
C ALA A 205 -6.32 3.18 -17.71
N THR A 206 -5.10 3.41 -18.21
CA THR A 206 -4.86 3.65 -19.64
C THR A 206 -5.39 2.49 -20.48
N TYR A 207 -5.04 1.26 -20.10
CA TYR A 207 -5.45 0.07 -20.85
C TYR A 207 -6.97 -0.13 -20.86
N LEU A 208 -7.58 -0.10 -19.67
CA LEU A 208 -9.02 -0.34 -19.53
C LEU A 208 -9.83 0.78 -20.17
N HIS A 209 -9.41 2.04 -20.09
CA HIS A 209 -10.12 3.14 -20.75
C HIS A 209 -10.20 2.98 -22.26
N GLU A 210 -9.16 2.44 -22.90
CA GLU A 210 -9.14 2.20 -24.36
C GLU A 210 -9.78 0.87 -24.77
N ARG A 211 -9.56 -0.21 -24.00
CA ARG A 211 -9.97 -1.58 -24.37
C ARG A 211 -11.29 -2.04 -23.76
N ALA A 212 -11.67 -1.47 -22.62
CA ALA A 212 -12.87 -1.80 -21.86
C ALA A 212 -13.49 -0.54 -21.22
N PRO A 213 -13.91 0.46 -22.02
CA PRO A 213 -14.33 1.78 -21.53
C PRO A 213 -15.52 1.75 -20.57
N GLU A 214 -16.26 0.64 -20.52
CA GLU A 214 -17.39 0.46 -19.60
C GLU A 214 -16.96 0.09 -18.17
N THR A 215 -15.74 -0.39 -17.99
CA THR A 215 -15.19 -0.80 -16.69
C THR A 215 -14.95 0.42 -15.81
N THR A 216 -15.52 0.41 -14.61
CA THR A 216 -15.21 1.39 -13.57
C THR A 216 -13.87 1.06 -12.91
N ILE A 217 -13.02 2.07 -12.70
CA ILE A 217 -11.73 1.93 -12.02
C ILE A 217 -11.80 2.66 -10.68
N VAL A 218 -11.45 1.96 -9.60
CA VAL A 218 -11.39 2.53 -8.25
C VAL A 218 -9.95 2.48 -7.74
N GLY A 219 -9.31 3.64 -7.61
CA GLY A 219 -8.04 3.77 -6.94
C GLY A 219 -8.21 3.86 -5.43
N VAL A 220 -7.36 3.15 -4.68
CA VAL A 220 -7.44 3.09 -3.21
C VAL A 220 -6.13 3.52 -2.58
N GLU A 221 -6.19 4.52 -1.69
CA GLU A 221 -5.06 4.96 -0.88
C GLU A 221 -5.29 4.66 0.61
N PRO A 222 -4.23 4.46 1.42
CA PRO A 222 -4.37 4.55 2.86
C PRO A 222 -4.63 6.00 3.29
N VAL A 223 -5.44 6.20 4.34
CA VAL A 223 -5.74 7.54 4.87
C VAL A 223 -4.45 8.30 5.23
N GLY A 224 -3.49 7.63 5.86
CA GLY A 224 -2.21 8.20 6.26
C GLY A 224 -1.26 8.56 5.12
N ALA A 225 -1.55 8.25 3.85
CA ALA A 225 -0.69 8.59 2.72
C ALA A 225 -1.44 8.86 1.40
N ALA A 226 -2.56 9.59 1.45
CA ALA A 226 -3.42 9.87 0.30
C ALA A 226 -2.89 10.96 -0.67
N SER A 227 -1.71 10.72 -1.26
CA SER A 227 -1.00 11.68 -2.11
C SER A 227 -1.64 11.94 -3.48
N MET A 228 -2.25 10.92 -4.11
CA MET A 228 -2.98 11.07 -5.37
C MET A 228 -4.26 11.88 -5.16
N THR A 229 -5.00 11.59 -4.09
CA THR A 229 -6.17 12.36 -3.70
C THR A 229 -5.80 13.83 -3.49
N ALA A 230 -4.74 14.12 -2.75
CA ALA A 230 -4.26 15.48 -2.54
C ALA A 230 -3.87 16.17 -3.85
N ALA A 231 -3.24 15.45 -4.78
CA ALA A 231 -2.88 15.98 -6.09
C ALA A 231 -4.10 16.33 -6.95
N LEU A 232 -5.12 15.46 -6.99
CA LEU A 232 -6.36 15.71 -7.72
C LEU A 232 -7.11 16.92 -7.17
N VAL A 233 -7.21 17.05 -5.85
CA VAL A 233 -7.84 18.21 -5.19
C VAL A 233 -7.09 19.50 -5.49
N ALA A 234 -5.75 19.46 -5.52
CA ALA A 234 -4.91 20.61 -5.80
C ALA A 234 -4.82 20.98 -7.29
N GLY A 235 -5.29 20.12 -8.19
CA GLY A 235 -5.12 20.30 -9.64
C GLY A 235 -3.69 20.07 -10.14
N GLY A 236 -2.86 19.34 -9.38
CA GLY A 236 -1.49 19.00 -9.74
C GLY A 236 -0.74 18.26 -8.62
N PRO A 237 0.37 17.57 -8.91
CA PRO A 237 1.12 16.86 -7.88
C PRO A 237 1.60 17.78 -6.75
N VAL A 238 1.27 17.42 -5.52
CA VAL A 238 1.67 18.12 -4.28
C VAL A 238 2.43 17.17 -3.37
N THR A 239 3.25 17.73 -2.49
CA THR A 239 4.01 16.96 -1.50
C THR A 239 3.29 17.04 -0.15
N LEU A 240 2.86 15.90 0.38
CA LEU A 240 2.29 15.80 1.72
C LEU A 240 3.35 16.18 2.78
N PRO A 241 2.96 16.92 3.84
CA PRO A 241 3.88 17.28 4.91
C PRO A 241 4.36 16.03 5.68
N GLU A 242 3.44 15.10 5.94
CA GLU A 242 3.66 13.87 6.69
C GLU A 242 2.94 12.70 6.01
N VAL A 243 3.45 11.49 6.24
CA VAL A 243 2.84 10.22 5.80
C VAL A 243 3.02 9.17 6.89
N ASP A 244 2.01 8.33 7.13
CA ASP A 244 2.16 7.12 7.94
C ASP A 244 2.97 6.09 7.13
N PRO A 245 4.15 5.63 7.61
CA PRO A 245 4.97 4.65 6.90
C PRO A 245 4.43 3.21 6.98
N PHE A 246 3.34 2.95 7.72
CA PHE A 246 2.82 1.60 7.96
C PHE A 246 2.50 0.85 6.66
N VAL A 247 1.80 1.50 5.72
CA VAL A 247 1.50 0.93 4.41
C VAL A 247 2.65 1.24 3.44
N ASP A 248 3.82 0.69 3.72
CA ASP A 248 5.10 1.05 3.07
C ASP A 248 5.09 1.01 1.52
N GLY A 249 4.32 0.10 0.90
CA GLY A 249 4.13 0.04 -0.55
C GLY A 249 3.30 1.19 -1.15
N ALA A 250 2.53 1.91 -0.32
CA ALA A 250 1.66 3.02 -0.70
C ALA A 250 2.00 4.35 0.03
N ALA A 251 2.93 4.34 0.99
CA ALA A 251 3.38 5.49 1.76
C ALA A 251 4.25 6.46 0.90
N VAL A 252 3.61 7.14 -0.04
CA VAL A 252 4.24 8.06 -0.99
C VAL A 252 3.85 9.50 -0.67
N LYS A 253 4.85 10.39 -0.52
CA LYS A 253 4.60 11.80 -0.20
C LYS A 253 4.11 12.62 -1.38
N ARG A 254 4.53 12.27 -2.60
CA ARG A 254 4.22 12.99 -3.84
C ARG A 254 4.06 11.97 -4.97
N VAL A 255 2.92 11.97 -5.63
CA VAL A 255 2.67 11.14 -6.81
C VAL A 255 3.53 11.55 -8.00
N GLY A 256 3.68 10.64 -8.97
CA GLY A 256 4.37 10.96 -10.23
C GLY A 256 3.57 11.91 -11.12
N ASP A 257 4.27 12.66 -11.96
CA ASP A 257 3.65 13.59 -12.89
C ASP A 257 2.87 12.85 -13.98
N LEU A 258 3.42 11.74 -14.51
CA LEU A 258 2.74 10.91 -15.51
C LEU A 258 1.49 10.23 -14.94
N PRO A 259 1.57 9.52 -13.79
CA PRO A 259 0.38 8.95 -13.16
C PRO A 259 -0.74 9.96 -12.88
N TYR A 260 -0.38 11.15 -12.39
CA TYR A 260 -1.34 12.22 -12.18
C TYR A 260 -2.00 12.66 -13.49
N ALA A 261 -1.21 12.88 -14.55
CA ALA A 261 -1.74 13.29 -15.86
C ALA A 261 -2.74 12.28 -16.43
N VAL A 262 -2.46 10.99 -16.29
CA VAL A 262 -3.39 9.92 -16.70
C VAL A 262 -4.67 9.97 -15.89
N VAL A 263 -4.56 9.93 -14.56
CA VAL A 263 -5.73 9.85 -13.68
C VAL A 263 -6.61 11.10 -13.78
N SER A 264 -6.01 12.29 -13.81
CA SER A 264 -6.75 13.55 -13.97
C SER A 264 -7.42 13.67 -15.35
N GLY A 265 -6.81 13.13 -16.41
CA GLY A 265 -7.38 13.10 -17.75
C GLY A 265 -8.64 12.24 -17.88
N LEU A 266 -8.87 11.30 -16.95
CA LEU A 266 -10.03 10.40 -16.92
C LEU A 266 -11.25 10.98 -16.19
N GLY A 267 -11.19 12.24 -15.72
CA GLY A 267 -12.28 12.85 -14.95
C GLY A 267 -12.41 12.25 -13.55
N ALA A 268 -11.30 12.09 -12.84
CA ALA A 268 -11.30 11.41 -11.55
C ALA A 268 -12.17 12.14 -10.49
N ASN A 269 -13.20 11.46 -9.99
CA ASN A 269 -13.94 11.91 -8.82
C ASN A 269 -13.26 11.44 -7.53
N VAL A 270 -13.09 12.34 -6.57
CA VAL A 270 -12.57 12.02 -5.24
C VAL A 270 -13.72 11.72 -4.29
N VAL A 271 -13.81 10.48 -3.80
CA VAL A 271 -14.77 10.07 -2.76
C VAL A 271 -14.01 9.90 -1.44
N SER A 272 -14.13 10.89 -0.55
CA SER A 272 -13.50 10.86 0.78
C SER A 272 -14.36 10.07 1.79
N HIS A 273 -13.72 9.28 2.66
CA HIS A 273 -14.35 8.74 3.86
C HIS A 273 -13.48 9.01 5.12
N ALA A 274 -14.19 9.29 6.24
CA ALA A 274 -13.85 9.83 7.58
C ALA A 274 -12.35 9.87 8.02
N SER A 275 -11.79 10.97 8.58
CA SER A 275 -12.36 11.98 9.49
C SER A 275 -11.69 13.38 9.41
N LEU A 276 -12.40 14.35 8.80
CA LEU A 276 -12.28 15.85 8.75
C LEU A 276 -10.99 16.54 8.22
N PRO A 277 -11.08 17.69 7.51
CA PRO A 277 -12.06 18.15 6.51
C PRO A 277 -11.41 18.36 5.13
N LEU A 278 -12.09 17.91 4.07
CA LEU A 278 -12.05 18.60 2.78
C LEU A 278 -13.50 18.87 2.38
N VAL A 279 -13.95 20.09 2.72
CA VAL A 279 -15.23 20.61 2.28
C VAL A 279 -15.12 20.95 0.79
N THR A 280 -15.69 20.11 -0.06
CA THR A 280 -16.68 20.48 -1.09
C THR A 280 -17.50 19.23 -1.44
N GLY A 281 -18.77 19.22 -1.04
CA GLY A 281 -19.74 18.18 -1.43
C GLY A 281 -20.32 18.40 -2.84
N PRO A 282 -21.20 17.51 -3.34
CA PRO A 282 -22.07 16.64 -2.55
C PRO A 282 -21.73 15.14 -2.59
N ARG A 283 -21.89 14.56 -1.38
CA ARG A 283 -22.22 13.17 -1.00
C ARG A 283 -21.18 12.08 -1.26
N ALA A 284 -20.99 11.24 -0.25
CA ALA A 284 -20.57 9.86 -0.42
C ALA A 284 -21.39 9.25 -1.57
N GLY A 285 -20.78 9.13 -2.74
CA GLY A 285 -21.42 8.75 -3.98
C GLY A 285 -21.17 7.28 -4.25
N ARG A 286 -22.25 6.54 -4.48
CA ARG A 286 -22.29 5.11 -4.79
C ARG A 286 -21.51 4.84 -6.07
N VAL A 287 -20.89 3.65 -6.23
CA VAL A 287 -20.33 3.24 -7.54
C VAL A 287 -21.43 3.27 -8.61
N ALA A 288 -22.66 2.94 -8.23
CA ALA A 288 -23.87 3.03 -9.06
C ALA A 288 -24.34 4.47 -9.36
N GLU A 289 -23.89 5.48 -8.60
CA GLU A 289 -24.26 6.90 -8.77
C GLU A 289 -23.13 7.74 -9.39
N MET A 290 -22.02 7.11 -9.77
CA MET A 290 -21.00 7.79 -10.57
C MET A 290 -21.66 8.29 -11.86
N GLY A 291 -21.34 9.54 -12.22
CA GLY A 291 -21.79 10.12 -13.49
C GLY A 291 -21.22 9.37 -14.71
N PRO A 292 -21.15 9.96 -15.90
CA PRO A 292 -20.50 9.33 -17.06
C PRO A 292 -19.00 9.01 -16.84
N GLU A 293 -18.42 9.41 -15.71
CA GLU A 293 -17.01 9.23 -15.35
C GLU A 293 -16.79 7.88 -14.67
N LYS A 294 -15.97 7.04 -15.30
CA LYS A 294 -15.70 5.64 -14.90
C LYS A 294 -14.45 5.50 -14.00
N PHE A 295 -14.09 6.55 -13.27
CA PHE A 295 -12.91 6.57 -12.41
C PHE A 295 -13.19 7.24 -11.05
N ALA A 296 -12.85 6.56 -9.95
CA ALA A 296 -12.94 7.09 -8.59
C ALA A 296 -11.63 6.90 -7.81
N MET A 297 -11.36 7.82 -6.88
CA MET A 297 -10.41 7.61 -5.79
C MET A 297 -11.15 7.44 -4.47
N THR A 298 -10.68 6.51 -3.64
CA THR A 298 -11.14 6.32 -2.26
C THR A 298 -9.98 6.09 -1.31
N GLN A 299 -10.27 6.21 -0.01
CA GLN A 299 -9.31 6.07 1.07
C GLN A 299 -9.81 5.06 2.09
N VAL A 300 -8.90 4.28 2.68
CA VAL A 300 -9.23 3.30 3.72
C VAL A 300 -8.28 3.42 4.91
N ASP A 301 -8.82 3.17 6.10
CA ASP A 301 -8.08 3.24 7.36
C ASP A 301 -7.04 2.10 7.49
N GLU A 302 -5.90 2.40 8.09
CA GLU A 302 -4.82 1.43 8.29
C GLU A 302 -5.24 0.22 9.12
N GLY A 303 -6.12 0.39 10.11
CA GLY A 303 -6.65 -0.73 10.88
C GLY A 303 -7.70 -1.56 10.13
N ALA A 304 -8.46 -0.94 9.21
CA ALA A 304 -9.30 -1.69 8.26
C ALA A 304 -8.45 -2.55 7.34
N ILE A 305 -7.32 -2.00 6.84
CA ILE A 305 -6.34 -2.75 6.03
C ILE A 305 -5.82 -3.95 6.82
N CYS A 306 -5.44 -3.76 8.09
CA CYS A 306 -5.01 -4.85 8.96
C CYS A 306 -6.07 -5.95 9.10
N THR A 307 -7.34 -5.56 9.27
CA THR A 307 -8.46 -6.51 9.35
C THR A 307 -8.57 -7.33 8.06
N ALA A 308 -8.55 -6.67 6.89
CA ALA A 308 -8.58 -7.35 5.60
C ALA A 308 -7.38 -8.29 5.39
N MET A 309 -6.18 -7.91 5.84
CA MET A 309 -5.00 -8.79 5.79
C MET A 309 -5.20 -10.06 6.61
N LEU A 310 -5.74 -9.94 7.84
CA LEU A 310 -6.01 -11.07 8.71
C LEU A 310 -7.08 -11.98 8.12
N GLU A 311 -8.15 -11.42 7.57
CA GLU A 311 -9.20 -12.18 6.91
C GLU A 311 -8.69 -12.93 5.69
N LEU A 312 -7.89 -12.29 4.83
CA LEU A 312 -7.25 -12.91 3.66
C LEU A 312 -6.39 -14.11 4.06
N TYR A 313 -5.64 -13.97 5.15
CA TYR A 313 -4.81 -15.04 5.67
C TYR A 313 -5.66 -16.19 6.24
N GLN A 314 -6.65 -15.88 7.08
CA GLN A 314 -7.43 -16.88 7.81
C GLN A 314 -8.41 -17.64 6.92
N ASN A 315 -9.02 -16.99 5.93
CA ASN A 315 -10.08 -17.57 5.11
C ASN A 315 -9.56 -18.08 3.76
N GLU A 316 -8.68 -17.33 3.09
CA GLU A 316 -8.17 -17.68 1.77
C GLU A 316 -6.73 -18.25 1.80
N GLY A 317 -6.04 -18.21 2.94
CA GLY A 317 -4.63 -18.60 3.03
C GLY A 317 -3.69 -17.64 2.29
N ILE A 318 -4.14 -16.41 2.04
CA ILE A 318 -3.41 -15.39 1.27
C ILE A 318 -2.61 -14.50 2.23
N ILE A 319 -1.28 -14.51 2.08
CA ILE A 319 -0.38 -13.64 2.84
C ILE A 319 -0.17 -12.35 2.04
N ALA A 320 -1.02 -11.36 2.25
CA ALA A 320 -0.87 -10.02 1.69
C ALA A 320 0.10 -9.16 2.52
N GLU A 321 0.77 -8.21 1.87
CA GLU A 321 1.33 -7.04 2.56
C GLU A 321 0.25 -5.96 2.73
N PRO A 322 0.44 -4.91 3.57
CA PRO A 322 -0.59 -3.88 3.77
C PRO A 322 -1.10 -3.25 2.48
N ALA A 323 -0.20 -2.86 1.58
CA ALA A 323 -0.60 -2.32 0.27
C ALA A 323 -1.34 -3.35 -0.61
N GLY A 324 -1.02 -4.65 -0.44
CA GLY A 324 -1.67 -5.75 -1.14
C GLY A 324 -3.11 -6.01 -0.71
N ALA A 325 -3.50 -5.57 0.49
CA ALA A 325 -4.86 -5.70 1.00
C ALA A 325 -5.75 -4.46 0.76
N LEU A 326 -5.19 -3.34 0.29
CA LEU A 326 -5.93 -2.08 0.04
C LEU A 326 -7.19 -2.29 -0.81
N SER A 327 -7.06 -3.01 -1.93
CA SER A 327 -8.16 -3.23 -2.87
C SER A 327 -9.31 -4.04 -2.28
N VAL A 328 -9.00 -5.04 -1.45
CA VAL A 328 -10.00 -5.86 -0.75
C VAL A 328 -10.63 -5.07 0.40
N THR A 329 -9.85 -4.26 1.11
CA THR A 329 -10.35 -3.39 2.18
C THR A 329 -11.41 -2.42 1.64
N ALA A 330 -11.14 -1.82 0.48
CA ALA A 330 -12.09 -0.90 -0.14
C ALA A 330 -13.44 -1.57 -0.49
N LEU A 331 -13.48 -2.87 -0.80
CA LEU A 331 -14.76 -3.55 -1.11
C LEU A 331 -15.80 -3.38 -0.01
N GLY A 332 -15.39 -3.37 1.26
CA GLY A 332 -16.32 -3.18 2.39
C GLY A 332 -17.00 -1.81 2.41
N HIS A 333 -16.50 -0.85 1.62
CA HIS A 333 -16.99 0.52 1.53
C HIS A 333 -17.55 0.87 0.15
N LEU A 334 -17.43 -0.03 -0.84
CA LEU A 334 -17.95 0.18 -2.18
C LEU A 334 -19.37 -0.37 -2.29
N ASP A 335 -20.28 0.44 -2.82
CA ASP A 335 -21.62 0.00 -3.18
C ASP A 335 -21.58 -0.75 -4.51
N VAL A 336 -21.34 -2.05 -4.43
CA VAL A 336 -21.20 -2.92 -5.61
C VAL A 336 -22.57 -3.50 -5.97
N GLU A 337 -23.00 -3.27 -7.22
CA GLU A 337 -24.22 -3.87 -7.76
C GLU A 337 -24.16 -5.41 -7.70
N PRO A 338 -25.15 -6.07 -7.08
CA PRO A 338 -25.20 -7.52 -7.02
C PRO A 338 -25.16 -8.17 -8.42
N GLY A 339 -24.40 -9.25 -8.55
CA GLY A 339 -24.18 -9.95 -9.83
C GLY A 339 -23.14 -9.31 -10.75
N SER A 340 -22.63 -8.12 -10.44
CA SER A 340 -21.53 -7.50 -11.18
C SER A 340 -20.22 -8.27 -11.00
N THR A 341 -19.27 -8.07 -11.91
CA THR A 341 -17.94 -8.67 -11.89
C THR A 341 -16.93 -7.64 -11.40
N VAL A 342 -16.34 -7.89 -10.23
CA VAL A 342 -15.37 -7.00 -9.59
C VAL A 342 -14.03 -7.69 -9.49
N VAL A 343 -12.96 -6.97 -9.82
CA VAL A 343 -11.58 -7.46 -9.69
C VAL A 343 -10.83 -6.63 -8.66
N CYS A 344 -10.31 -7.28 -7.62
CA CYS A 344 -9.40 -6.67 -6.65
C CYS A 344 -7.96 -7.10 -6.93
N LEU A 345 -7.06 -6.13 -7.04
CA LEU A 345 -5.64 -6.39 -7.22
C LEU A 345 -4.98 -6.68 -5.86
N ILE A 346 -4.49 -7.92 -5.67
CA ILE A 346 -3.59 -8.25 -4.56
C ILE A 346 -2.16 -7.90 -5.00
N SER A 347 -1.75 -6.66 -4.75
CA SER A 347 -0.56 -6.07 -5.39
C SER A 347 0.77 -6.69 -4.94
N GLY A 348 0.81 -7.30 -3.75
CA GLY A 348 2.04 -7.89 -3.22
C GLY A 348 1.83 -8.65 -1.91
N GLY A 349 2.81 -9.49 -1.59
CA GLY A 349 2.82 -10.37 -0.41
C GLY A 349 4.11 -10.28 0.39
N ASN A 350 4.88 -9.21 0.25
CA ASN A 350 6.19 -9.05 0.90
C ASN A 350 6.05 -8.49 2.32
N ASN A 351 5.33 -9.21 3.18
CA ASN A 351 5.19 -8.88 4.59
C ASN A 351 6.22 -9.60 5.47
N ASP A 352 6.63 -8.95 6.56
CA ASP A 352 7.48 -9.58 7.59
C ASP A 352 6.60 -10.14 8.71
N VAL A 353 6.89 -11.37 9.14
CA VAL A 353 6.15 -12.05 10.22
C VAL A 353 6.18 -11.24 11.52
N SER A 354 7.28 -10.52 11.78
CA SER A 354 7.43 -9.67 12.96
C SER A 354 6.40 -8.51 13.02
N ARG A 355 5.79 -8.14 11.90
CA ARG A 355 4.76 -7.09 11.84
C ARG A 355 3.39 -7.56 12.28
N TYR A 356 3.15 -8.86 12.40
CA TYR A 356 1.80 -9.36 12.72
C TYR A 356 1.30 -8.97 14.11
N GLY A 357 2.20 -8.71 15.07
CA GLY A 357 1.81 -8.13 16.37
C GLY A 357 1.14 -6.76 16.20
N GLU A 358 1.80 -5.85 15.47
CA GLU A 358 1.26 -4.53 15.15
C GLU A 358 -0.02 -4.61 14.29
N ILE A 359 -0.08 -5.53 13.33
CA ILE A 359 -1.26 -5.73 12.46
C ILE A 359 -2.47 -6.18 13.29
N LEU A 360 -2.30 -7.18 14.17
CA LEU A 360 -3.36 -7.64 15.07
C LEU A 360 -3.85 -6.50 15.96
N GLU A 361 -2.92 -5.74 16.53
CA GLU A 361 -3.25 -4.62 17.39
C GLU A 361 -4.03 -3.52 16.65
N ARG A 362 -3.55 -3.04 15.51
CA ARG A 362 -4.25 -2.02 14.70
C ARG A 362 -5.63 -2.49 14.24
N SER A 363 -5.79 -3.78 13.92
CA SER A 363 -7.09 -4.36 13.57
C SER A 363 -8.05 -4.33 14.77
N LEU A 364 -7.63 -4.81 15.94
CA LEU A 364 -8.49 -4.83 17.12
C LEU A 364 -8.88 -3.43 17.60
N VAL A 365 -7.97 -2.47 17.49
CA VAL A 365 -8.24 -1.06 17.81
C VAL A 365 -9.27 -0.48 16.83
N HIS A 366 -9.11 -0.75 15.53
CA HIS A 366 -10.05 -0.32 14.50
C HIS A 366 -11.45 -0.92 14.68
N LEU A 367 -11.53 -2.20 15.06
CA LEU A 367 -12.80 -2.88 15.35
C LEU A 367 -13.45 -2.40 16.66
N GLY A 368 -12.80 -1.52 17.42
CA GLY A 368 -13.28 -1.09 18.72
C GLY A 368 -13.25 -2.20 19.78
N LEU A 369 -12.42 -3.22 19.58
CA LEU A 369 -12.27 -4.35 20.51
C LEU A 369 -11.12 -4.12 21.49
N LYS A 370 -10.02 -3.49 21.07
CA LYS A 370 -8.87 -3.24 21.95
C LYS A 370 -8.76 -1.78 22.36
N HIS A 371 -8.69 -1.55 23.66
CA HIS A 371 -8.63 -0.22 24.29
C HIS A 371 -7.52 -0.16 25.34
N TYR A 372 -6.94 1.02 25.51
CA TYR A 372 -5.88 1.25 26.49
C TYR A 372 -6.32 2.26 27.54
N PHE A 373 -5.92 2.00 28.77
CA PHE A 373 -6.29 2.79 29.94
C PHE A 373 -5.09 3.04 30.83
N LEU A 374 -4.99 4.23 31.38
CA LEU A 374 -4.17 4.52 32.55
C LEU A 374 -5.04 4.35 33.79
N VAL A 375 -4.69 3.39 34.65
CA VAL A 375 -5.47 2.98 35.82
C VAL A 375 -4.66 3.24 37.08
N ASP A 376 -5.15 4.11 37.96
CA ASP A 376 -4.51 4.43 39.22
C ASP A 376 -5.00 3.49 40.34
N PHE A 377 -4.24 2.42 40.56
CA PHE A 377 -4.58 1.44 41.59
C PHE A 377 -4.24 1.98 43.00
N PRO A 378 -5.17 1.88 43.97
CA PRO A 378 -4.86 2.18 45.37
C PRO A 378 -3.84 1.17 45.92
N GLN A 379 -2.89 1.63 46.74
CA GLN A 379 -1.82 0.80 47.33
C GLN A 379 -2.33 -0.06 48.51
N GLU A 380 -3.38 -0.83 48.29
CA GLU A 380 -3.98 -1.73 49.28
C GLU A 380 -4.12 -3.17 48.72
N PRO A 381 -4.07 -4.21 49.58
CA PRO A 381 -4.24 -5.58 49.15
C PRO A 381 -5.55 -5.81 48.38
N GLY A 382 -5.45 -6.50 47.23
CA GLY A 382 -6.61 -6.92 46.44
C GLY A 382 -7.18 -5.87 45.47
N ALA A 383 -6.54 -4.70 45.30
CA ALA A 383 -7.02 -3.66 44.38
C ALA A 383 -7.18 -4.17 42.93
N LEU A 384 -6.16 -4.86 42.40
CA LEU A 384 -6.24 -5.46 41.06
C LEU A 384 -7.37 -6.50 40.98
N ARG A 385 -7.54 -7.33 42.00
CA ARG A 385 -8.62 -8.32 42.03
C ARG A 385 -10.00 -7.67 41.98
N ARG A 386 -10.22 -6.58 42.72
CA ARG A 386 -11.48 -5.84 42.64
C ARG A 386 -11.73 -5.27 41.25
N PHE A 387 -10.70 -4.76 40.58
CA PHE A 387 -10.83 -4.32 39.18
C PHE A 387 -11.26 -5.46 38.26
N LEU A 388 -10.64 -6.64 38.39
CA LEU A 388 -11.02 -7.83 37.62
C LEU A 388 -12.46 -8.27 37.93
N ASP A 389 -12.85 -8.29 39.20
CA ASP A 389 -14.13 -8.84 39.64
C ASP A 389 -15.31 -7.85 39.46
N GLU A 390 -15.06 -6.54 39.55
CA GLU A 390 -16.10 -5.50 39.61
C GLU A 390 -16.13 -4.59 38.36
N VAL A 391 -15.02 -4.46 37.61
CA VAL A 391 -14.91 -3.54 36.47
C VAL A 391 -14.89 -4.27 35.13
N LEU A 392 -14.15 -5.38 35.00
CA LEU A 392 -14.15 -6.13 33.74
C LEU A 392 -15.47 -6.85 33.51
N GLY A 393 -15.88 -6.90 32.24
CA GLY A 393 -16.96 -7.76 31.78
C GLY A 393 -16.54 -9.24 31.79
N PRO A 394 -17.51 -10.17 31.72
CA PRO A 394 -17.24 -11.61 31.76
C PRO A 394 -16.40 -12.12 30.58
N ASP A 395 -16.42 -11.39 29.46
CA ASP A 395 -15.72 -11.73 28.22
C ASP A 395 -14.60 -10.70 27.89
N ASP A 396 -14.22 -9.84 28.85
CA ASP A 396 -13.15 -8.87 28.67
C ASP A 396 -11.81 -9.46 29.14
N ASP A 397 -10.77 -9.36 28.30
CA ASP A 397 -9.44 -9.88 28.57
C ASP A 397 -8.41 -8.76 28.76
N ILE A 398 -7.54 -8.90 29.76
CA ILE A 398 -6.37 -8.01 29.89
C ILE A 398 -5.26 -8.51 28.96
N THR A 399 -4.97 -7.71 27.94
CA THR A 399 -3.92 -8.01 26.93
C THR A 399 -2.60 -7.31 27.22
N LEU A 400 -2.62 -6.24 28.03
CA LEU A 400 -1.42 -5.54 28.49
C LEU A 400 -1.60 -5.11 29.95
N PHE A 401 -0.57 -5.32 30.78
CA PHE A 401 -0.55 -4.81 32.14
C PHE A 401 0.88 -4.39 32.52
N GLU A 402 1.15 -3.09 32.46
CA GLU A 402 2.44 -2.53 32.90
C GLU A 402 2.24 -1.66 34.13
N TYR A 403 2.82 -2.07 35.24
CA TYR A 403 2.70 -1.37 36.52
C TYR A 403 4.01 -0.73 36.94
N VAL A 404 4.01 0.58 37.15
CA VAL A 404 5.18 1.30 37.64
C VAL A 404 5.04 1.57 39.13
N LYS A 405 5.72 0.76 39.94
CA LYS A 405 5.78 0.97 41.39
C LYS A 405 6.63 2.20 41.71
N ARG A 406 5.99 3.32 42.11
CA ARG A 406 6.69 4.49 42.64
C ARG A 406 6.68 4.46 44.17
N ASN A 407 7.85 4.59 44.78
CA ASN A 407 7.97 4.73 46.23
C ASN A 407 7.34 6.07 46.68
N ASN A 408 6.65 6.09 47.83
CA ASN A 408 6.02 7.27 48.45
C ASN A 408 4.80 7.88 47.71
N ARG A 409 3.94 7.07 47.09
CA ARG A 409 2.60 7.51 46.61
C ARG A 409 1.49 6.61 47.13
N GLU A 410 0.32 7.20 47.36
CA GLU A 410 -0.91 6.48 47.80
C GLU A 410 -1.54 5.65 46.66
N THR A 411 -1.23 5.97 45.40
CA THR A 411 -1.66 5.27 44.18
C THR A 411 -0.45 4.84 43.33
N GLY A 412 -0.65 3.81 42.51
CA GLY A 412 0.31 3.38 41.49
C GLY A 412 -0.36 3.25 40.13
N ALA A 413 0.10 4.05 39.17
CA ALA A 413 -0.40 4.02 37.80
C ALA A 413 0.02 2.71 37.10
N ALA A 414 -0.96 2.06 36.49
CA ALA A 414 -0.78 0.95 35.58
C ALA A 414 -1.30 1.32 34.20
N LEU A 415 -0.56 0.97 33.16
CA LEU A 415 -1.08 0.92 31.81
C LEU A 415 -1.76 -0.43 31.62
N VAL A 416 -3.04 -0.40 31.26
CA VAL A 416 -3.87 -1.58 31.07
C VAL A 416 -4.44 -1.59 29.66
N GLY A 417 -4.14 -2.63 28.89
CA GLY A 417 -4.79 -2.91 27.61
C GLY A 417 -5.89 -3.94 27.82
N ILE A 418 -7.10 -3.62 27.38
CA ILE A 418 -8.28 -4.48 27.51
C ILE A 418 -8.77 -4.81 26.10
N GLU A 419 -8.95 -6.10 25.83
CA GLU A 419 -9.68 -6.60 24.68
C GLU A 419 -11.10 -6.97 25.12
N LEU A 420 -12.09 -6.38 24.46
CA LEU A 420 -13.51 -6.60 24.72
C LEU A 420 -14.00 -7.81 23.93
N GLY A 421 -14.92 -8.58 24.51
CA GLY A 421 -15.62 -9.62 23.77
C GLY A 421 -16.53 -9.08 22.65
N ALA A 422 -16.98 -7.83 22.75
CA ALA A 422 -17.77 -7.13 21.74
C ALA A 422 -17.53 -5.61 21.80
N ALA A 423 -17.50 -4.94 20.65
CA ALA A 423 -17.20 -3.51 20.56
C ALA A 423 -18.26 -2.64 21.27
N GLU A 424 -19.53 -3.08 21.27
CA GLU A 424 -20.64 -2.43 21.95
C GLU A 424 -20.46 -2.41 23.48
N GLY A 425 -19.62 -3.30 24.03
CA GLY A 425 -19.34 -3.42 25.46
C GLY A 425 -18.53 -2.26 26.06
N LEU A 426 -17.93 -1.39 25.22
CA LEU A 426 -17.09 -0.29 25.70
C LEU A 426 -17.86 0.67 26.62
N SER A 427 -19.09 1.03 26.27
CA SER A 427 -19.88 1.97 27.09
C SER A 427 -20.12 1.40 28.48
N ASP A 428 -20.46 0.12 28.57
CA ASP A 428 -20.71 -0.55 29.84
C ASP A 428 -19.42 -0.67 30.68
N LEU A 429 -18.28 -0.94 30.04
CA LEU A 429 -16.98 -0.93 30.70
C LEU A 429 -16.65 0.45 31.27
N LEU A 430 -16.82 1.51 30.48
CA LEU A 430 -16.57 2.90 30.90
C LEU A 430 -17.48 3.32 32.06
N ASP A 431 -18.75 2.90 32.06
CA ASP A 431 -19.67 3.18 33.15
C ASP A 431 -19.30 2.42 34.44
N ARG A 432 -18.85 1.16 34.33
CA ARG A 432 -18.28 0.43 35.47
C ARG A 432 -17.01 1.10 36.00
N MET A 433 -16.12 1.59 35.13
CA MET A 433 -14.93 2.34 35.53
C MET A 433 -15.29 3.63 36.28
N ARG A 434 -16.24 4.43 35.77
CA ARG A 434 -16.70 5.69 36.38
C ARG A 434 -17.38 5.50 37.74
N THR A 435 -18.09 4.39 37.91
CA THR A 435 -18.78 4.07 39.17
C THR A 435 -17.86 3.40 40.19
N SER A 436 -16.70 2.90 39.75
CA SER A 436 -15.67 2.34 40.63
C SER A 436 -14.98 3.42 41.47
N ARG A 437 -14.21 2.99 42.48
CA ARG A 437 -13.35 3.90 43.28
C ARG A 437 -11.97 4.12 42.66
N ILE A 438 -11.74 3.57 41.46
CA ILE A 438 -10.45 3.58 40.78
C ILE A 438 -10.48 4.73 39.77
N GLU A 439 -9.44 5.56 39.78
CA GLU A 439 -9.30 6.61 38.78
C GLU A 439 -8.77 5.98 37.48
N VAL A 440 -9.51 6.18 36.39
CA VAL A 440 -9.22 5.59 35.09
C VAL A 440 -9.31 6.66 34.01
N GLU A 441 -8.27 6.73 33.18
CA GLU A 441 -8.21 7.56 31.98
C GLU A 441 -8.09 6.65 30.75
N GLN A 442 -8.99 6.80 29.79
CA GLN A 442 -8.88 6.12 28.50
C GLN A 442 -7.83 6.83 27.63
N LEU A 443 -6.92 6.06 27.04
CA LEU A 443 -5.94 6.54 26.10
C LEU A 443 -6.52 6.43 24.69
N GLU A 444 -6.94 7.56 24.13
CA GLU A 444 -7.52 7.61 22.79
C GLU A 444 -6.47 7.34 21.71
N PRO A 445 -6.76 6.49 20.70
CA PRO A 445 -5.91 6.31 19.53
C PRO A 445 -5.52 7.64 18.87
N GLY A 446 -4.25 7.78 18.49
CA GLY A 446 -3.72 8.99 17.87
C GLY A 446 -3.33 10.12 18.85
N SER A 447 -3.72 10.03 20.13
CA SER A 447 -3.26 10.97 21.16
C SER A 447 -1.74 10.86 21.38
N PRO A 448 -1.06 11.94 21.84
CA PRO A 448 0.38 11.88 22.14
C PRO A 448 0.75 10.79 23.16
N ALA A 449 -0.13 10.51 24.14
CA ALA A 449 0.06 9.46 25.12
C ALA A 449 0.00 8.06 24.48
N TYR A 450 -0.94 7.86 23.53
CA TYR A 450 -1.08 6.61 22.80
C TYR A 450 0.14 6.26 21.96
N ARG A 451 0.83 7.27 21.40
CA ARG A 451 2.06 7.06 20.60
C ARG A 451 3.24 6.47 21.39
N TYR A 452 3.17 6.45 22.72
CA TYR A 452 4.17 5.76 23.55
C TYR A 452 3.85 4.28 23.75
N LEU A 453 2.66 3.82 23.34
CA LEU A 453 2.23 2.42 23.42
C LEU A 453 2.71 1.59 22.22
N THR A 454 2.80 2.23 21.05
CA THR A 454 2.99 1.61 19.73
C THR A 454 4.33 1.95 19.10
#